data_AF-A0A1I8A0W4-F1
#
_entry.id   AF-A0A1I8A0W4-F1
#
_cell.length_a   1.000
_cell.length_b   1.000
_cell.length_c   1.000
_cell.angle_alpha   90.00
_cell.angle_beta   90.00
_cell.angle_gamma   90.00
#
_symmetry.space_group_name_H-M   'P 1'
#
loop_
_entity.id
_entity.type
_entity.pdbx_description
1 polymer ?
#
loop_
_entity_poly.entity_id
_entity_poly.type
_entity_poly.pdbx_seq_one_letter_code
_entity_poly.pdbx_strand_id
1 'polypeptide(L)'
;MDGIFSSICVPTRVVHCRNASGKCLEFIEKQIALGRLRELNINGQNWPDSMKASLKSFLKSPNFVKLDLERTNLTVDLDMLTCVVQRFLEGDLRKGTRLEGKPSEEMENLHRQSRLCNSFPLLNGLSKQLQTFRSEYDKIFWCGPGPERLSIFFSYNYSVLIFQD
;
A
#
# COMPACT_ATOMS: atom_id res chain seq x y z
N MET A 1 -15.44 -26.77 -7.90
CA MET A 1 -13.98 -26.56 -8.01
C MET A 1 -13.51 -26.02 -6.65
N ASP A 2 -13.61 -26.84 -5.60
CA ASP A 2 -13.75 -26.36 -4.21
C ASP A 2 -12.61 -26.77 -3.26
N GLY A 3 -11.64 -27.55 -3.73
CA GLY A 3 -10.64 -28.21 -2.87
C GLY A 3 -9.24 -27.60 -2.83
N ILE A 4 -8.93 -26.56 -3.61
CA ILE A 4 -7.54 -26.08 -3.73
C ILE A 4 -7.13 -25.16 -2.57
N PHE A 5 -8.07 -24.38 -2.00
CA PHE A 5 -7.74 -23.39 -0.98
C PHE A 5 -7.64 -23.96 0.44
N SER A 6 -8.32 -25.08 0.73
CA SER A 6 -8.28 -25.71 2.05
C SER A 6 -7.00 -26.52 2.32
N SER A 7 -6.35 -27.03 1.27
CA SER A 7 -5.12 -27.84 1.38
C SER A 7 -3.84 -27.01 1.46
N ILE A 8 -3.86 -25.72 1.08
CA ILE A 8 -2.68 -24.85 1.11
C ILE A 8 -2.65 -24.08 2.44
N CYS A 9 -2.30 -24.77 3.52
CA CYS A 9 -1.97 -24.15 4.81
C CYS A 9 -0.48 -23.77 4.92
N VAL A 10 0.29 -23.96 3.86
CA VAL A 10 1.71 -23.59 3.86
C VAL A 10 1.82 -22.06 3.79
N PRO A 11 2.56 -21.43 4.72
CA PRO A 11 2.77 -19.99 4.66
C PRO A 11 3.42 -19.62 3.34
N THR A 12 2.74 -18.80 2.54
CA THR A 12 3.22 -18.40 1.22
C THR A 12 3.80 -16.99 1.29
N ARG A 13 4.93 -16.76 0.61
CA ARG A 13 5.56 -15.43 0.55
C ARG A 13 4.88 -14.51 -0.46
N VAL A 14 4.27 -15.08 -1.50
CA VAL A 14 3.66 -14.36 -2.61
C VAL A 14 2.27 -14.94 -2.87
N VAL A 15 1.23 -14.12 -2.81
CA VAL A 15 -0.14 -14.54 -3.11
C VAL A 15 -0.67 -13.76 -4.30
N HIS A 16 -1.18 -14.50 -5.29
CA HIS A 16 -1.98 -13.97 -6.39
C HIS A 16 -3.40 -14.52 -6.25
N CYS A 17 -4.38 -13.68 -5.93
CA CYS A 17 -5.78 -14.08 -5.85
C CYS A 17 -6.63 -13.26 -6.82
N ARG A 18 -7.59 -13.94 -7.46
CA ARG A 18 -8.70 -13.28 -8.14
C ARG A 18 -9.96 -13.57 -7.35
N ASN A 19 -10.80 -12.56 -7.10
CA ASN A 19 -12.02 -12.76 -6.33
C ASN A 19 -12.88 -13.89 -6.93
N ALA A 20 -13.02 -14.99 -6.19
CA ALA A 20 -13.79 -16.18 -6.54
C ALA A 20 -14.70 -16.55 -5.37
N SER A 21 -15.82 -15.83 -5.25
CA SER A 21 -16.91 -16.16 -4.32
C SER A 21 -16.52 -16.16 -2.82
N GLY A 22 -15.75 -15.16 -2.37
CA GLY A 22 -15.46 -14.92 -0.94
C GLY A 22 -14.38 -15.81 -0.32
N LYS A 23 -14.16 -17.04 -0.81
CA LYS A 23 -13.11 -17.96 -0.30
C LYS A 23 -11.69 -17.38 -0.39
N CYS A 24 -11.42 -16.49 -1.35
CA CYS A 24 -10.15 -15.77 -1.45
C CYS A 24 -9.89 -14.88 -0.23
N LEU A 25 -10.93 -14.27 0.36
CA LEU A 25 -10.77 -13.36 1.49
C LEU A 25 -10.21 -14.10 2.72
N GLU A 26 -10.89 -15.17 3.14
CA GLU A 26 -10.46 -15.99 4.28
C GLU A 26 -9.04 -16.53 4.11
N PHE A 27 -8.69 -16.96 2.89
CA PHE A 27 -7.33 -17.41 2.58
C PHE A 27 -6.31 -16.28 2.76
N ILE A 28 -6.57 -15.09 2.21
CA ILE A 28 -5.64 -13.95 2.31
C ILE A 28 -5.50 -13.52 3.78
N GLU A 29 -6.60 -13.42 4.52
CA GLU A 29 -6.59 -13.07 5.94
C GLU A 29 -5.75 -14.06 6.75
N LYS A 30 -5.90 -15.35 6.49
CA LYS A 30 -5.07 -16.39 7.11
C LYS A 30 -3.59 -16.23 6.74
N GLN A 31 -3.25 -15.94 5.49
CA GLN A 31 -1.85 -15.74 5.08
C GLN A 31 -1.23 -14.48 5.73
N ILE A 32 -2.01 -13.40 5.87
CA ILE A 32 -1.59 -12.19 6.58
C ILE A 32 -1.37 -12.50 8.06
N ALA A 33 -2.30 -13.21 8.71
CA ALA A 33 -2.19 -13.61 10.11
C ALA A 33 -0.99 -14.53 10.38
N LEU A 34 -0.58 -15.36 9.40
CA LEU A 34 0.64 -16.17 9.49
C LEU A 34 1.93 -15.33 9.43
N GLY A 35 1.86 -14.05 9.07
CA GLY A 35 2.95 -13.08 9.17
C GLY A 35 4.11 -13.28 8.19
N ARG A 36 4.05 -14.29 7.31
CA ARG A 36 5.14 -14.62 6.35
C ARG A 36 4.90 -14.09 4.94
N LEU A 37 3.70 -13.56 4.68
CA LEU A 37 3.35 -12.95 3.40
C LEU A 37 4.25 -11.72 3.17
N ARG A 38 4.80 -11.62 1.96
CA ARG A 38 5.64 -10.50 1.51
C ARG A 38 4.99 -9.72 0.40
N GLU A 39 4.34 -10.43 -0.52
CA GLU A 39 3.73 -9.85 -1.70
C GLU A 39 2.29 -10.32 -1.84
N LEU A 40 1.39 -9.37 -2.05
CA LEU A 40 -0.02 -9.62 -2.29
C LEU A 40 -0.44 -8.90 -3.56
N ASN A 41 -0.87 -9.66 -4.56
CA ASN A 41 -1.48 -9.14 -5.78
C ASN A 41 -2.91 -9.66 -5.85
N ILE A 42 -3.87 -8.75 -5.74
CA ILE A 42 -5.29 -9.09 -5.84
C ILE A 42 -5.88 -8.51 -7.10
N ASN A 43 -6.71 -9.30 -7.75
CA ASN A 43 -7.36 -8.96 -9.01
C ASN A 43 -8.87 -9.20 -8.94
N GLY A 44 -9.60 -8.52 -9.81
CA GLY A 44 -11.04 -8.67 -9.94
C GLY A 44 -11.81 -7.66 -9.09
N GLN A 45 -13.10 -7.60 -9.33
CA GLN A 45 -14.01 -6.63 -8.71
C GLN A 45 -14.75 -7.25 -7.53
N ASN A 46 -15.59 -6.45 -6.86
CA ASN A 46 -16.46 -6.86 -5.75
C ASN A 46 -15.71 -7.41 -4.53
N TRP A 47 -14.50 -6.92 -4.27
CA TRP A 47 -13.84 -7.11 -2.98
C TRP A 47 -14.61 -6.32 -1.92
N PRO A 48 -14.91 -6.94 -0.76
CA PRO A 48 -15.66 -6.26 0.29
C PRO A 48 -14.80 -5.20 0.97
N ASP A 49 -15.42 -4.13 1.46
CA ASP A 49 -14.72 -3.07 2.20
C ASP A 49 -14.02 -3.58 3.46
N SER A 50 -14.52 -4.67 4.06
CA SER A 50 -13.86 -5.33 5.20
C SER A 50 -12.42 -5.75 4.89
N MET A 51 -12.09 -6.03 3.62
CA MET A 51 -10.73 -6.36 3.17
C MET A 51 -9.73 -5.24 3.46
N LYS A 52 -10.16 -3.98 3.55
CA LYS A 52 -9.28 -2.85 3.87
C LYS A 52 -8.57 -3.01 5.21
N ALA A 53 -9.25 -3.56 6.22
CA ALA A 53 -8.65 -3.80 7.54
C ALA A 53 -7.49 -4.81 7.44
N SER A 54 -7.72 -5.90 6.70
CA SER A 54 -6.73 -6.95 6.45
C SER A 54 -5.54 -6.42 5.64
N LEU A 55 -5.79 -5.60 4.61
CA LEU A 55 -4.73 -4.92 3.85
C LEU A 55 -3.90 -3.96 4.73
N LYS A 56 -4.53 -3.18 5.60
CA LYS A 56 -3.81 -2.32 6.57
C LYS A 56 -2.97 -3.15 7.55
N SER A 57 -3.47 -4.30 7.99
CA SER A 57 -2.68 -5.25 8.80
C SER A 57 -1.47 -5.79 8.03
N PHE A 58 -1.65 -6.12 6.74
CA PHE A 58 -0.56 -6.55 5.88
C PHE A 58 0.53 -5.49 5.70
N LEU A 59 0.16 -4.22 5.49
CA LEU A 59 1.12 -3.10 5.39
C LEU A 59 1.95 -2.90 6.67
N LYS A 60 1.40 -3.26 7.83
CA LYS A 60 2.10 -3.23 9.13
C LYS A 60 3.03 -4.42 9.36
N SER A 61 2.99 -5.45 8.49
CA SER A 61 3.81 -6.65 8.65
C SER A 61 5.30 -6.36 8.40
N PRO A 62 6.23 -6.84 9.24
CA PRO A 62 7.68 -6.71 9.03
C PRO A 62 8.18 -7.40 7.76
N ASN A 63 7.35 -8.25 7.15
CA ASN A 63 7.65 -8.96 5.91
C ASN A 63 7.08 -8.28 4.66
N PHE A 64 6.27 -7.21 4.80
CA PHE A 64 5.68 -6.49 3.68
C PHE A 64 6.75 -6.03 2.67
N VAL A 65 6.48 -6.29 1.39
CA VAL A 65 7.27 -5.83 0.24
C VAL A 65 6.34 -5.29 -0.83
N LYS A 66 5.27 -5.98 -1.22
CA LYS A 66 4.41 -5.53 -2.32
C LYS A 66 2.93 -5.69 -2.04
N LEU A 67 2.15 -4.65 -2.32
CA LEU A 67 0.69 -4.71 -2.42
C LEU A 67 0.25 -4.08 -3.75
N ASP A 68 -0.48 -4.86 -4.54
CA ASP A 68 -0.99 -4.47 -5.85
C ASP A 68 -2.51 -4.60 -5.90
N LEU A 69 -3.17 -3.45 -6.06
CA LEU A 69 -4.62 -3.25 -6.08
C LEU A 69 -5.12 -2.71 -7.43
N GLU A 70 -4.25 -2.55 -8.43
CA GLU A 70 -4.54 -1.80 -9.68
C GLU A 70 -5.82 -2.31 -10.37
N ARG A 71 -6.03 -3.63 -10.35
CA ARG A 71 -7.13 -4.31 -11.02
C ARG A 71 -8.29 -4.68 -10.09
N THR A 72 -8.54 -3.84 -9.08
CA THR A 72 -9.61 -4.03 -8.10
C THR A 72 -10.56 -2.83 -7.97
N ASN A 73 -11.62 -2.99 -7.17
CA ASN A 73 -12.50 -1.92 -6.68
C ASN A 73 -11.99 -1.27 -5.37
N LEU A 74 -10.91 -1.80 -4.78
CA LEU A 74 -10.31 -1.22 -3.59
C LEU A 74 -9.41 -0.05 -3.98
N THR A 75 -9.30 0.92 -3.07
CA THR A 75 -8.48 2.11 -3.24
C THR A 75 -7.35 2.13 -2.23
N VAL A 76 -6.27 2.83 -2.59
CA VAL A 76 -5.22 3.24 -1.67
C VAL A 76 -5.71 4.49 -0.94
N ASP A 77 -5.84 4.40 0.38
CA ASP A 77 -6.28 5.50 1.24
C ASP A 77 -5.12 6.16 2.01
N LEU A 78 -5.40 7.28 2.67
CA LEU A 78 -4.38 8.00 3.45
C LEU A 78 -3.82 7.18 4.60
N ASP A 79 -4.60 6.30 5.24
CA ASP A 79 -4.09 5.46 6.33
C ASP A 79 -3.06 4.44 5.83
N MET A 80 -3.31 3.86 4.65
CA MET A 80 -2.36 2.97 3.99
C MET A 80 -1.06 3.70 3.67
N LEU A 81 -1.16 4.93 3.15
CA LEU A 81 0.00 5.78 2.92
C LEU A 81 0.75 6.07 4.23
N THR A 82 0.05 6.54 5.27
CA THR A 82 0.64 6.86 6.58
C THR A 82 1.36 5.65 7.17
N CYS A 83 0.80 4.45 7.04
CA CYS A 83 1.44 3.22 7.47
C CYS A 83 2.80 2.99 6.78
N VAL A 84 2.88 3.16 5.47
CA VAL A 84 4.12 2.97 4.70
C VAL A 84 5.14 4.05 5.04
N VAL A 85 4.72 5.32 5.11
CA VAL A 85 5.61 6.45 5.44
C VAL A 85 6.18 6.32 6.84
N GLN A 86 5.35 5.97 7.83
CA GLN A 86 5.82 5.82 9.21
C GLN A 86 6.91 4.74 9.32
N ARG A 87 6.67 3.56 8.72
CA ARG A 87 7.65 2.47 8.74
C ARG A 87 8.94 2.83 8.01
N PHE A 88 8.84 3.60 6.93
CA PHE A 88 10.02 4.12 6.22
C PHE A 88 10.85 5.03 7.12
N LEU A 89 10.22 5.98 7.81
CA LEU A 89 10.91 6.90 8.72
C LEU A 89 11.52 6.19 9.94
N GLU A 90 10.89 5.10 10.39
CA GLU A 90 11.40 4.23 11.46
C GLU A 90 12.54 3.29 10.99
N GLY A 91 12.83 3.21 9.68
CA GLY A 91 13.82 2.29 9.11
C GLY A 91 13.37 0.82 9.09
N ASP A 92 12.08 0.56 9.30
CA ASP A 92 11.48 -0.79 9.28
C ASP A 92 10.89 -1.16 7.89
N LEU A 93 10.93 -0.23 6.93
CA LEU A 93 10.49 -0.50 5.57
C LEU A 93 11.58 -1.20 4.74
N ARG A 94 11.22 -2.30 4.09
CA ARG A 94 12.16 -3.06 3.25
C ARG A 94 12.43 -2.35 1.94
N LYS A 95 13.69 -2.34 1.53
CA LYS A 95 14.07 -1.88 0.19
C LYS A 95 13.27 -2.60 -0.92
N GLY A 96 12.84 -1.82 -1.92
CA GLY A 96 12.00 -2.31 -3.00
C GLY A 96 10.52 -2.45 -2.63
N THR A 97 10.11 -1.91 -1.47
CA THR A 97 8.70 -1.87 -1.10
C THR A 97 7.87 -1.14 -2.15
N ARG A 98 6.68 -1.66 -2.47
CA ARG A 98 5.75 -1.12 -3.46
C ARG A 98 4.29 -1.24 -3.01
N LEU A 99 3.55 -0.14 -3.06
CA LEU A 99 2.09 -0.10 -2.91
C LEU A 99 1.48 0.58 -4.14
N GLU A 100 0.54 -0.09 -4.79
CA GLU A 100 -0.06 0.37 -6.05
C GLU A 100 -1.56 0.14 -6.08
N GLY A 101 -2.31 1.11 -6.62
CA GLY A 101 -3.75 1.01 -6.76
C GLY A 101 -4.40 2.31 -7.22
N LYS A 102 -5.73 2.35 -7.27
CA LYS A 102 -6.47 3.59 -7.50
C LYS A 102 -6.45 4.44 -6.23
N PRO A 103 -6.28 5.77 -6.30
CA PRO A 103 -6.36 6.61 -5.13
C PRO A 103 -7.80 6.64 -4.60
N SER A 104 -7.95 6.78 -3.28
CA SER A 104 -9.21 7.22 -2.68
C SER A 104 -9.43 8.72 -2.92
N GLU A 105 -10.63 9.24 -2.63
CA GLU A 105 -10.92 10.67 -2.76
C GLU A 105 -9.97 11.53 -1.92
N GLU A 106 -9.58 11.05 -0.73
CA GLU A 106 -8.62 11.74 0.13
C GLU A 106 -7.21 11.77 -0.49
N MET A 107 -6.79 10.69 -1.16
CA MET A 107 -5.53 10.65 -1.91
C MET A 107 -5.57 11.52 -3.17
N GLU A 108 -6.71 11.64 -3.84
CA GLU A 108 -6.88 12.58 -4.95
C GLU A 108 -6.82 14.04 -4.47
N ASN A 109 -7.42 14.32 -3.32
CA ASN A 109 -7.30 15.64 -2.69
C ASN A 109 -5.85 15.93 -2.31
N LEU A 110 -5.13 14.94 -1.78
CA LEU A 110 -3.69 15.02 -1.51
C LEU A 110 -2.90 15.41 -2.77
N HIS A 111 -3.17 14.75 -3.89
CA HIS A 111 -2.54 15.04 -5.18
C HIS A 111 -2.88 16.45 -5.69
N ARG A 112 -4.15 16.85 -5.62
CA ARG A 112 -4.55 18.22 -6.01
C ARG A 112 -3.83 19.27 -5.17
N GLN A 113 -3.76 19.07 -3.86
CA GLN A 113 -3.07 19.99 -2.96
C GLN A 113 -1.56 20.03 -3.22
N SER A 114 -0.94 18.89 -3.53
CA SER A 114 0.49 18.81 -3.89
C SER A 114 0.85 19.58 -5.16
N ARG A 115 -0.12 19.78 -6.06
CA ARG A 115 0.04 20.59 -7.29
C ARG A 115 -0.21 22.08 -7.05
N LEU A 116 -1.14 22.40 -6.16
CA LEU A 116 -1.60 23.78 -5.94
C LEU A 116 -0.77 24.54 -4.91
N CYS A 117 -0.17 23.85 -3.94
CA CYS A 117 0.45 24.50 -2.79
C CYS A 117 1.82 23.93 -2.44
N ASN A 118 2.72 24.80 -1.97
CA ASN A 118 3.94 24.39 -1.28
C ASN A 118 3.66 23.92 0.17
N SER A 119 2.43 24.10 0.68
CA SER A 119 2.02 23.60 2.00
C SER A 119 1.09 22.40 1.85
N PHE A 120 1.52 21.30 2.46
CA PHE A 120 0.82 20.02 2.41
C PHE A 120 -0.19 19.93 3.57
N PRO A 121 -1.34 19.26 3.39
CA PRO A 121 -2.17 18.90 4.53
C PRO A 121 -1.33 18.05 5.48
N LEU A 122 -1.36 18.40 6.77
CA LEU A 122 -0.68 17.61 7.79
C LEU A 122 -1.20 16.18 7.73
N LEU A 123 -0.38 15.24 7.26
CA LEU A 123 -0.52 13.84 7.69
C LEU A 123 -0.25 13.87 9.19
N ASN A 124 -1.33 13.91 9.99
CA ASN A 124 -1.31 14.16 11.43
C ASN A 124 -0.12 13.44 12.11
N GLY A 125 0.91 14.21 12.49
CA GLY A 125 2.09 13.71 13.21
C GLY A 125 3.36 13.48 12.38
N LEU A 126 3.29 13.30 11.06
CA LEU A 126 4.47 13.05 10.21
C LEU A 126 5.25 14.33 9.83
N SER A 127 4.73 15.51 10.17
CA SER A 127 5.31 16.81 9.83
C SER A 127 6.60 17.16 10.57
N LYS A 128 6.90 16.52 11.71
CA LYS A 128 8.06 16.87 12.54
C LYS A 128 9.41 16.43 11.94
N GLN A 129 9.40 15.47 11.01
CA GLN A 129 10.59 14.92 10.36
C GLN A 129 10.68 15.28 8.87
N LEU A 130 9.95 16.28 8.41
CA LEU A 130 9.87 16.66 6.99
C LEU A 130 11.18 17.31 6.49
N GLN A 131 12.28 16.55 6.46
CA GLN A 131 13.50 16.92 5.77
C GLN A 131 13.24 16.73 4.27
N THR A 132 12.91 17.86 3.64
CA THR A 132 12.80 18.11 2.18
C THR A 132 11.71 17.33 1.45
N PHE A 133 10.50 17.88 1.52
CA PHE A 133 9.47 17.71 0.49
C PHE A 133 9.88 18.48 -0.77
N ARG A 134 9.85 17.83 -1.94
CA ARG A 134 9.93 18.53 -3.23
C ARG A 134 8.95 17.88 -4.21
N SER A 135 7.99 18.67 -4.67
CA SER A 135 7.09 18.30 -5.75
C SER A 135 7.80 18.60 -7.07
N GLU A 136 8.16 17.55 -7.80
CA GLU A 136 8.62 17.64 -9.19
C GLU A 136 7.76 16.67 -9.99
N TYR A 137 7.01 17.17 -10.99
CA TYR A 137 6.27 16.31 -11.92
C TYR A 137 5.34 15.27 -11.27
N ASP A 138 4.39 15.72 -10.43
CA ASP A 138 3.41 14.84 -9.76
C ASP A 138 4.01 13.77 -8.82
N LYS A 139 5.26 14.00 -8.38
CA LYS A 139 5.97 13.16 -7.41
C LYS A 139 6.01 13.83 -6.04
N ILE A 140 5.73 13.08 -4.99
CA ILE A 140 6.05 13.45 -3.61
C ILE A 140 7.14 12.50 -3.12
N PHE A 141 8.10 12.96 -2.31
CA PHE A 141 9.04 12.06 -1.68
C PHE A 141 9.40 12.46 -0.24
N TRP A 142 9.91 11.47 0.48
CA TRP A 142 10.48 11.56 1.82
C TRP A 142 11.91 11.04 1.80
N CYS A 143 12.81 11.72 2.51
CA CYS A 143 14.15 11.22 2.80
C CYS A 143 14.12 10.41 4.10
N GLY A 144 14.70 9.21 4.07
CA GLY A 144 14.75 8.30 5.22
C GLY A 144 16.08 8.35 5.95
N PRO A 145 16.33 7.40 6.86
CA PRO A 145 17.65 7.18 7.44
C PRO A 145 18.65 6.80 6.33
N GLY A 146 19.71 7.59 6.15
CA GLY A 146 20.74 7.32 5.14
C GLY A 146 20.38 7.81 3.72
N PRO A 147 20.78 7.09 2.65
CA PRO A 147 20.56 7.53 1.27
C PRO A 147 19.17 7.18 0.71
N GLU A 148 18.31 6.54 1.50
CA GLU A 148 17.04 5.97 1.03
C GLU A 148 15.96 7.04 0.83
N ARG A 149 15.08 6.81 -0.16
CA ARG A 149 13.97 7.69 -0.49
C ARG A 149 12.69 6.90 -0.66
N LEU A 150 11.60 7.38 -0.07
CA LEU A 150 10.26 6.91 -0.34
C LEU A 150 9.57 7.91 -1.25
N SER A 151 9.00 7.44 -2.35
CA SER A 151 8.35 8.28 -3.35
C SER A 151 6.91 7.86 -3.57
N ILE A 152 6.03 8.83 -3.81
CA ILE A 152 4.67 8.63 -4.33
C ILE A 152 4.62 9.26 -5.72
N PHE A 153 4.03 8.53 -6.65
CA PHE A 153 3.73 8.98 -8.00
C PHE A 153 2.25 8.83 -8.28
N PHE A 154 1.64 9.90 -8.78
CA PHE A 154 0.29 9.88 -9.32
C PHE A 154 0.37 9.77 -10.84
N SER A 155 -0.14 8.67 -11.40
CA SER A 155 -0.13 8.45 -12.84
C SER A 155 -1.36 9.11 -13.50
N TYR A 156 -1.24 9.39 -14.79
CA TYR A 156 -2.35 9.88 -15.62
C TYR A 156 -3.55 8.93 -15.68
N ASN A 157 -3.36 7.65 -15.35
CA ASN A 157 -4.42 6.64 -15.34
C ASN A 157 -5.16 6.57 -14.00
N TYR A 158 -5.04 7.60 -13.15
CA TYR A 158 -5.61 7.63 -11.81
C TYR A 158 -5.13 6.43 -10.97
N SER A 159 -3.84 6.12 -11.06
CA SER A 159 -3.19 5.20 -10.13
C SER A 159 -2.19 5.93 -9.26
N VAL A 160 -2.03 5.46 -8.04
CA VAL A 160 -0.97 5.88 -7.13
C VAL A 160 0.03 4.74 -6.97
N LEU A 161 1.31 5.09 -7.07
CA LEU A 161 2.42 4.19 -6.85
C LEU A 161 3.31 4.75 -5.74
N ILE A 162 3.53 3.96 -4.70
CA ILE A 162 4.40 4.30 -3.57
C ILE A 162 5.57 3.32 -3.59
N PHE A 163 6.81 3.80 -3.60
CA PHE A 163 7.99 2.93 -3.58
C PHE A 163 9.21 3.50 -2.89
N GLN A 164 10.06 2.61 -2.40
CA GLN A 164 11.35 2.93 -1.77
C GLN A 164 12.52 2.59 -2.72
N ASP A 165 13.35 3.60 -3.02
CA ASP A 165 14.57 3.53 -3.85
C ASP A 165 15.78 2.89 -3.12
#